data_AF-A0A2X3HC54-F1
#
_entry.id   AF-A0A2X3HC54-F1
#
_cell.length_a   1.000
_cell.length_b   1.000
_cell.length_c   1.000
_cell.angle_alpha   90.00
_cell.angle_beta   90.00
_cell.angle_gamma   90.00
#
_symmetry.space_group_name_H-M   'P 1'
#
loop_
_entity.id
_entity.type
_entity.pdbx_description
1 polymer ?
#
loop_
_entity_poly.entity_id
_entity_poly.type
_entity_poly.pdbx_seq_one_letter_code
_entity_poly.pdbx_strand_id
1 'polypeptide(L)'
;MIQNALLSYQTSGETANETLVPREKIIASGLLFGAGAKLRREKLGDFLRIGYTNGKQLEARLKMFGITETEFDEALQAVLQEEKNE
;
A
#
# COMPACT_ATOMS: atom_id res chain seq x y z
N MET A 1 -32.61 7.08 17.96
CA MET A 1 -31.85 7.99 17.06
C MET A 1 -30.39 7.78 17.40
N ILE A 2 -29.49 7.16 16.63
CA ILE A 2 -29.45 6.65 15.26
C ILE A 2 -28.56 5.38 15.35
N GLN A 3 -28.91 4.31 14.64
CA GLN A 3 -28.07 3.12 14.49
C GLN A 3 -27.02 3.34 13.37
N ASN A 4 -25.83 2.76 13.57
CA ASN A 4 -24.81 2.34 12.60
C ASN A 4 -23.94 3.38 11.86
N ALA A 5 -22.62 3.08 11.87
CA ALA A 5 -21.53 3.40 10.92
C ALA A 5 -20.24 3.81 11.70
N LEU A 6 -19.08 3.15 11.70
CA LEU A 6 -18.47 2.17 10.79
C LEU A 6 -17.48 1.28 11.58
N LEU A 7 -17.68 -0.02 11.44
CA LEU A 7 -16.74 -1.10 11.75
C LEU A 7 -15.68 -1.17 10.64
N SER A 8 -14.68 -0.30 10.67
CA SER A 8 -13.47 -0.44 9.84
C SER A 8 -12.33 0.27 10.55
N TYR A 9 -11.57 -0.40 11.39
CA TYR A 9 -10.45 -1.18 10.90
C TYR A 9 -10.06 -2.21 11.98
N GLN A 10 -10.77 -3.33 12.04
CA GLN A 10 -10.18 -4.52 12.63
C GLN A 10 -9.37 -5.20 11.54
N THR A 11 -8.05 -5.21 11.67
CA THR A 11 -7.30 -6.46 11.65
C THR A 11 -6.05 -6.21 12.46
N SER A 12 -6.02 -6.82 13.64
CA SER A 12 -4.79 -7.04 14.39
C SER A 12 -3.84 -7.85 13.49
N GLY A 13 -2.80 -7.20 12.97
CA GLY A 13 -1.66 -7.92 12.44
C GLY A 13 -0.84 -8.41 13.62
N GLU A 14 -0.94 -9.71 13.89
CA GLU A 14 0.00 -10.45 14.72
C GLU A 14 1.43 -9.98 14.42
N THR A 15 2.29 -10.00 15.44
CA THR A 15 3.75 -9.78 15.41
C THR A 15 4.40 -10.42 14.17
N ALA A 16 4.31 -9.76 13.03
CA ALA A 16 5.00 -10.10 11.82
C ALA A 16 6.37 -9.47 11.98
N ASN A 17 7.42 -10.29 12.00
CA ASN A 17 8.80 -9.81 11.90
C ASN A 17 8.84 -8.64 10.91
N GLU A 18 9.15 -7.44 11.39
CA GLU A 18 9.17 -6.19 10.62
C GLU A 18 10.24 -6.28 9.54
N THR A 19 9.89 -6.96 8.45
CA THR A 19 10.78 -7.21 7.33
C THR A 19 10.47 -6.16 6.27
N LEU A 20 11.53 -5.65 5.64
CA LEU A 20 11.39 -4.73 4.52
C LEU A 20 10.70 -5.43 3.34
N VAL A 21 9.92 -4.67 2.58
CA VAL A 21 9.19 -5.18 1.42
C VAL A 21 10.13 -5.85 0.40
N PRO A 22 9.97 -7.15 0.11
CA PRO A 22 10.78 -7.83 -0.89
C PRO A 22 10.35 -7.39 -2.29
N ARG A 23 11.33 -7.35 -3.20
CA ARG A 23 11.12 -6.87 -4.59
C ARG A 23 10.03 -7.65 -5.33
N GLU A 24 9.95 -8.96 -5.09
CA GLU A 24 8.96 -9.85 -5.71
C GLU A 24 7.53 -9.45 -5.33
N LYS A 25 7.32 -9.01 -4.09
CA LYS A 25 6.02 -8.53 -3.60
C LYS A 25 5.61 -7.21 -4.28
N ILE A 26 6.57 -6.32 -4.52
CA ILE A 26 6.36 -5.09 -5.31
C ILE A 26 5.94 -5.44 -6.74
N ILE A 27 6.54 -6.46 -7.36
CA ILE A 27 6.14 -6.92 -8.70
C ILE A 27 4.74 -7.53 -8.67
N ALA A 28 4.47 -8.43 -7.72
CA ALA A 28 3.19 -9.13 -7.56
C ALA A 28 2.01 -8.19 -7.27
N SER A 29 2.25 -7.07 -6.59
CA SER A 29 1.24 -6.05 -6.30
C SER A 29 0.65 -5.34 -7.52
N GLY A 30 1.24 -5.52 -8.71
CA GLY A 30 0.79 -4.84 -9.93
C GLY A 30 1.07 -3.34 -9.96
N LEU A 31 1.93 -2.84 -9.05
CA LEU A 31 2.35 -1.43 -9.02
C LEU A 31 3.34 -1.08 -10.14
N LEU A 32 4.02 -2.07 -10.72
CA LEU A 32 5.04 -1.87 -11.75
C LEU A 32 4.49 -2.03 -13.17
N PHE A 33 3.48 -2.86 -13.38
CA PHE A 33 2.96 -3.24 -14.69
C PHE A 33 1.42 -3.21 -14.70
N GLY A 34 0.81 -2.79 -15.81
CA GLY A 34 -0.65 -2.76 -15.99
C GLY A 34 -1.23 -1.35 -16.11
N ALA A 35 -2.47 -1.26 -16.62
CA ALA A 35 -3.13 0.01 -16.96
C ALA A 35 -3.38 0.91 -15.73
N GLY A 36 -3.64 0.32 -14.56
CA GLY A 36 -3.87 1.05 -13.29
C GLY A 36 -2.60 1.30 -12.46
N ALA A 37 -1.43 0.80 -12.89
CA ALA A 37 -0.22 0.81 -12.08
C ALA A 37 0.27 2.22 -11.74
N LYS A 38 0.01 3.21 -12.61
CA LYS A 38 0.36 4.61 -12.35
C LYS A 38 -0.48 5.19 -11.20
N LEU A 39 -1.80 5.07 -11.29
CA LEU A 39 -2.72 5.63 -10.30
C LEU A 39 -2.54 4.95 -8.93
N ARG A 40 -2.37 3.62 -8.91
CA ARG A 40 -2.09 2.90 -7.66
C ARG A 40 -0.79 3.34 -7.01
N ARG A 41 0.27 3.60 -7.78
CA ARG A 41 1.54 4.14 -7.25
C ARG A 41 1.40 5.55 -6.69
N GLU A 42 0.61 6.40 -7.33
CA GLU A 42 0.30 7.74 -6.83
C GLU A 42 -0.40 7.64 -5.47
N LYS A 43 -1.52 6.90 -5.40
CA LYS A 43 -2.26 6.74 -4.14
C LYS A 43 -1.44 6.04 -3.05
N LEU A 44 -0.66 5.01 -3.39
CA LEU A 44 0.23 4.35 -2.43
C LEU A 44 1.30 5.32 -1.90
N GLY A 45 1.87 6.15 -2.79
CA GLY A 45 2.84 7.17 -2.42
C GLY A 45 2.27 8.21 -1.45
N ASP A 46 1.01 8.56 -1.62
CA ASP A 46 0.27 9.47 -0.74
C ASP A 46 -0.05 8.82 0.62
N PHE A 47 -0.53 7.55 0.61
CA PHE A 47 -0.80 6.78 1.83
C PHE A 47 0.44 6.59 2.70
N LEU A 48 1.55 6.15 2.10
CA LEU A 48 2.82 5.93 2.79
C LEU A 48 3.59 7.24 3.04
N ARG A 49 3.08 8.38 2.56
CA ARG A 49 3.71 9.72 2.66
C ARG A 49 5.14 9.74 2.12
N ILE A 50 5.45 8.83 1.21
CA ILE A 50 6.73 8.76 0.51
C ILE A 50 6.73 9.64 -0.75
N GLY A 51 5.58 10.22 -1.10
CA GLY A 51 5.38 11.09 -2.26
C GLY A 51 5.38 10.37 -3.60
N TYR A 52 5.26 11.13 -4.70
CA TYR A 52 5.24 10.56 -6.05
C TYR A 52 6.52 9.80 -6.38
N THR A 53 6.36 8.58 -6.89
CA THR A 53 7.48 7.71 -7.27
C THR A 53 7.18 6.92 -8.53
N ASN A 54 8.20 6.76 -9.39
CA ASN A 54 8.11 5.87 -10.54
C ASN A 54 8.35 4.40 -10.12
N GLY A 55 7.94 3.44 -10.94
CA GLY A 55 8.08 2.01 -10.59
C GLY A 55 9.51 1.59 -10.25
N LYS A 56 10.53 2.20 -10.87
CA LYS A 56 11.94 1.91 -10.55
C LYS A 56 12.37 2.48 -9.20
N GLN A 57 11.84 3.64 -8.81
CA GLN A 57 12.19 4.34 -7.57
C GLN A 57 11.35 3.88 -6.38
N LEU A 58 10.20 3.25 -6.60
CA LEU A 58 9.31 2.78 -5.54
C LEU A 58 10.05 1.88 -4.55
N GLU A 59 10.76 0.85 -5.05
CA GLU A 59 11.55 -0.05 -4.20
C GLU A 59 12.59 0.69 -3.36
N ALA A 60 13.30 1.64 -3.98
CA ALA A 60 14.32 2.43 -3.28
C ALA A 60 13.69 3.34 -2.22
N ARG A 61 12.54 3.96 -2.49
CA ARG A 61 11.81 4.77 -1.51
C ARG A 61 11.30 3.92 -0.35
N LEU A 62 10.65 2.79 -0.62
CA LEU A 62 10.17 1.88 0.43
C LEU A 62 11.31 1.51 1.39
N LYS A 63 12.50 1.16 0.86
CA LYS A 63 13.69 0.90 1.68
C LYS A 63 14.21 2.13 2.41
N MET A 64 14.28 3.28 1.75
CA MET A 64 14.80 4.53 2.33
C MET A 64 13.94 5.04 3.49
N PHE A 65 12.61 4.88 3.38
CA PHE A 65 11.66 5.24 4.42
C PHE A 65 11.47 4.12 5.46
N GLY A 66 12.13 2.97 5.29
CA GLY A 66 12.02 1.83 6.20
C GLY A 66 10.62 1.21 6.23
N ILE A 67 9.86 1.32 5.13
CA ILE A 67 8.50 0.80 5.05
C ILE A 67 8.52 -0.71 5.20
N THR A 68 7.75 -1.19 6.18
CA THR A 68 7.61 -2.62 6.47
C THR A 68 6.67 -3.29 5.48
N GLU A 69 6.75 -4.61 5.37
CA GLU A 69 5.78 -5.40 4.61
C GLU A 69 4.34 -5.15 5.05
N THR A 70 4.10 -5.03 6.35
CA THR A 70 2.77 -4.79 6.90
C THR A 70 2.23 -3.43 6.45
N GLU A 71 2.99 -2.34 6.65
CA GLU A 71 2.57 -1.01 6.22
C GLU A 71 2.32 -0.93 4.71
N PHE A 72 3.15 -1.61 3.91
CA PHE A 72 2.96 -1.70 2.48
C PHE A 72 1.66 -2.43 2.10
N ASP A 73 1.35 -3.55 2.76
CA ASP A 73 0.12 -4.30 2.51
C ASP A 73 -1.12 -3.50 2.93
N GLU A 74 -1.07 -2.81 4.07
CA GLU A 74 -2.17 -1.96 4.53
C GLU A 74 -2.45 -0.82 3.54
N ALA A 75 -1.39 -0.12 3.10
CA ALA A 75 -1.51 0.92 2.09
C ALA A 75 -2.03 0.37 0.76
N LEU A 76 -1.53 -0.80 0.32
CA LEU A 76 -1.97 -1.42 -0.93
C LEU A 76 -3.45 -1.82 -0.87
N GLN A 77 -3.90 -2.39 0.25
CA GLN A 77 -5.31 -2.73 0.45
C GLN A 77 -6.20 -1.49 0.42
N ALA A 78 -5.78 -0.40 1.07
CA ALA A 78 -6.51 0.86 1.04
C ALA A 78 -6.66 1.40 -0.39
N VAL A 79 -5.57 1.39 -1.17
CA VAL A 79 -5.58 1.81 -2.59
C VAL A 79 -6.52 0.93 -3.43
N LEU A 80 -6.47 -0.39 -3.26
CA LEU A 80 -7.34 -1.32 -3.99
C LEU A 80 -8.82 -1.19 -3.58
N GLN A 81 -9.08 -0.87 -2.32
CA GLN A 81 -10.43 -0.62 -1.82
C GLN A 81 -10.99 0.69 -2.37
N GLU A 82 -10.18 1.73 -2.46
CA GLU A 82 -10.57 2.98 -3.12
C GLU A 82 -10.86 2.78 -4.61
N GLU A 83 -10.03 2.00 -5.32
CA GLU A 83 -10.25 1.68 -6.75
C GLU A 83 -11.56 0.91 -7.01
N LYS A 84 -12.03 0.12 -6.04
CA LYS A 84 -13.32 -0.61 -6.14
C LYS A 84 -14.54 0.26 -5.81
N ASN A 85 -14.34 1.35 -5.08
CA ASN A 85 -15.42 2.24 -4.65
C ASN A 85 -15.66 3.40 -5.64
N GLU A 86 -14.81 3.54 -6.67
CA GLU A 86 -14.97 4.43 -7.83
C GLU A 86 -15.61 3.68 -9.02
#